data_AF-A0A292YF07-F1
#
_entry.id   AF-A0A292YF07-F1
#
_cell.length_a   1.000
_cell.length_b   1.000
_cell.length_c   1.000
_cell.angle_alpha   90.00
_cell.angle_beta   90.00
_cell.angle_gamma   90.00
#
_symmetry.space_group_name_H-M   'P 1'
#
loop_
_entity.id
_entity.type
_entity.pdbx_description
1 polymer ?
#
loop_
_entity_poly.entity_id
_entity_poly.type
_entity_poly.pdbx_seq_one_letter_code
_entity_poly.pdbx_strand_id
1 'polypeptide(L)'
;MIGILFKNNKLSSYPAEILVDEKIYKNIDEVDVNVIAGLSMPSEMIEKLRKKGIMFLKIKSLDELKDLNIDINVPKEWQKRGWKCGKKGF
;
A
#
# COMPACT_ATOMS: atom_id res chain seq x y z
N MET A 1 3.78 -10.93 4.37
CA MET A 1 2.73 -10.42 3.48
C MET A 1 2.52 -8.94 3.76
N ILE A 2 2.47 -8.09 2.73
CA ILE A 2 2.32 -6.63 2.85
C ILE A 2 1.01 -6.19 2.17
N GLY A 3 0.26 -5.33 2.84
CA GLY A 3 -0.90 -4.65 2.28
C GLY A 3 -0.59 -3.22 1.88
N ILE A 4 -1.24 -2.72 0.84
CA ILE A 4 -1.13 -1.34 0.39
C ILE A 4 -2.49 -0.65 0.48
N LEU A 5 -2.56 0.53 1.09
CA LEU A 5 -3.74 1.39 1.04
C LEU A 5 -3.94 1.96 -0.36
N PHE A 6 -5.12 1.69 -0.89
CA PHE A 6 -5.45 1.86 -2.29
C PHE A 6 -6.87 2.38 -2.47
N LYS A 7 -7.04 3.35 -3.37
CA LYS A 7 -8.35 3.92 -3.71
C LYS A 7 -8.33 4.41 -5.15
N ASN A 8 -9.38 4.14 -5.92
CA ASN A 8 -9.51 4.60 -7.32
C ASN A 8 -8.28 4.31 -8.19
N ASN A 9 -7.78 3.09 -8.10
CA ASN A 9 -6.57 2.67 -8.79
C ASN A 9 -5.26 3.42 -8.42
N LYS A 10 -5.19 4.08 -7.26
CA LYS A 10 -3.99 4.81 -6.78
C LYS A 10 -3.69 4.58 -5.29
N LEU A 11 -2.41 4.73 -4.93
CA LEU A 11 -1.97 4.79 -3.52
C LEU A 11 -2.72 5.93 -2.82
N SER A 12 -3.33 5.64 -1.66
CA SER A 12 -4.20 6.59 -0.96
C SER A 12 -3.94 6.62 0.55
N SER A 13 -4.48 7.65 1.19
CA SER A 13 -4.60 7.73 2.65
C SER A 13 -5.88 7.02 3.12
N TYR A 14 -5.90 6.57 4.38
CA TYR A 14 -7.10 6.03 5.02
C TYR A 14 -8.19 7.13 5.12
N PRO A 15 -9.48 6.83 4.87
CA PRO A 15 -10.07 5.54 4.52
C PRO A 15 -9.89 5.16 3.04
N ALA A 16 -9.33 3.96 2.84
CA ALA A 16 -9.02 3.36 1.54
C ALA A 16 -9.12 1.83 1.62
N GLU A 17 -9.22 1.19 0.47
CA GLU A 17 -9.19 -0.27 0.32
C GLU A 17 -7.75 -0.77 0.50
N ILE A 18 -7.56 -2.06 0.76
CA ILE A 18 -6.24 -2.65 1.01
C ILE A 18 -5.97 -3.69 -0.05
N LEU A 19 -4.91 -3.47 -0.81
CA LEU A 19 -4.43 -4.39 -1.83
C LEU A 19 -3.38 -5.32 -1.23
N VAL A 20 -3.64 -6.63 -1.27
CA VAL A 20 -2.73 -7.69 -0.81
C VAL A 20 -2.70 -8.78 -1.87
N ASP A 21 -1.52 -9.11 -2.42
CA ASP A 21 -1.35 -10.20 -3.40
C ASP A 21 -2.45 -10.21 -4.50
N GLU A 22 -2.61 -9.10 -5.21
CA GLU A 22 -3.64 -8.88 -6.25
C GLU A 22 -5.11 -8.91 -5.79
N LYS A 23 -5.39 -9.10 -4.49
CA LYS A 23 -6.73 -9.06 -3.91
C LYS A 23 -6.99 -7.73 -3.20
N ILE A 24 -8.22 -7.23 -3.37
CA ILE A 24 -8.66 -5.97 -2.75
C ILE A 24 -9.59 -6.31 -1.58
N TYR A 25 -9.24 -5.80 -0.41
CA TYR A 25 -10.00 -5.94 0.82
C TYR A 25 -10.54 -4.59 1.26
N LYS A 26 -11.81 -4.53 1.65
CA LYS A 26 -12.43 -3.30 2.15
C LYS A 26 -12.13 -3.05 3.63
N ASN A 27 -11.90 -4.12 4.39
CA ASN A 27 -11.64 -4.04 5.82
C ASN A 27 -10.21 -4.49 6.15
N ILE A 28 -9.60 -3.79 7.09
CA ILE A 28 -8.27 -4.08 7.62
C ILE A 28 -8.24 -5.31 8.53
N ASP A 29 -9.41 -5.70 9.05
CA ASP A 29 -9.59 -6.88 9.90
C ASP A 29 -9.62 -8.18 9.10
N GLU A 30 -9.93 -8.11 7.80
CA GLU A 30 -10.02 -9.29 6.92
C GLU A 30 -8.68 -9.64 6.25
N VAL A 31 -7.65 -8.84 6.48
CA VAL A 31 -6.31 -9.02 5.91
C VAL A 31 -5.31 -9.45 6.98
N ASP A 32 -4.71 -10.61 6.74
CA ASP A 32 -3.59 -11.12 7.53
C ASP A 32 -2.29 -10.63 6.90
N VAL A 33 -1.87 -9.41 7.26
CA VAL A 33 -0.66 -8.77 6.75
C VAL A 33 0.22 -8.31 7.89
N ASN A 34 1.53 -8.40 7.71
CA ASN A 34 2.50 -7.95 8.71
C ASN A 34 2.78 -6.45 8.59
N VAL A 35 2.62 -5.91 7.38
CA VAL A 35 2.92 -4.50 7.08
C VAL A 35 1.81 -3.91 6.23
N ILE A 36 1.40 -2.68 6.54
CA ILE A 36 0.47 -1.90 5.72
C ILE A 36 1.14 -0.61 5.28
N ALA A 37 1.27 -0.42 3.97
CA ALA A 37 1.88 0.74 3.36
C ALA A 37 0.82 1.74 2.86
N GLY A 38 0.98 3.02 3.13
CA GLY A 38 0.04 4.05 2.63
C GLY A 38 0.57 5.47 2.73
N LEU A 39 -0.15 6.43 2.13
CA LEU A 39 0.22 7.86 2.20
C LEU A 39 0.09 8.42 3.61
N SER A 40 -1.01 8.10 4.26
CA SER A 40 -1.31 8.57 5.61
C SER A 40 -2.38 7.69 6.24
N MET A 41 -2.29 7.50 7.56
CA MET A 41 -3.27 6.78 8.34
C MET A 41 -3.44 7.50 9.69
N PRO A 42 -4.67 7.60 10.23
CA PRO A 42 -4.88 8.20 11.55
C PRO A 42 -4.16 7.38 12.64
N SER A 43 -3.64 8.09 13.64
CA SER A 43 -2.83 7.53 14.72
C SER A 43 -3.52 6.39 15.47
N GLU A 44 -4.83 6.54 15.73
CA GLU A 44 -5.65 5.50 16.37
C GLU A 44 -5.66 4.19 15.58
N MET A 45 -5.70 4.26 14.25
CA MET A 45 -5.64 3.07 13.40
C MET A 45 -4.24 2.46 13.42
N ILE A 46 -3.19 3.29 13.40
CA ILE A 46 -1.80 2.81 13.52
C ILE A 46 -1.60 2.09 14.87
N GLU A 47 -2.14 2.61 15.96
CA GLU A 47 -2.09 1.94 17.27
C GLU A 47 -2.87 0.62 17.28
N LYS A 48 -4.06 0.57 16.66
CA LYS A 48 -4.82 -0.68 16.49
C LYS A 48 -4.04 -1.73 15.70
N LEU A 49 -3.39 -1.32 14.60
CA LEU A 49 -2.53 -2.19 13.80
C LEU A 49 -1.35 -2.69 14.62
N ARG A 50 -0.66 -1.80 15.34
CA ARG A 50 0.47 -2.17 16.20
C ARG A 50 0.06 -3.17 17.28
N LYS A 51 -1.12 -3.01 17.89
CA LYS A 51 -1.68 -3.97 18.86
C LYS A 51 -1.93 -5.36 18.26
N LYS A 52 -2.22 -5.43 16.95
CA LYS A 52 -2.34 -6.67 16.19
C LYS A 52 -1.00 -7.22 15.69
N GLY A 53 0.12 -6.53 15.94
CA GLY A 53 1.43 -6.90 15.40
C GLY A 53 1.66 -6.44 13.96
N ILE A 54 0.79 -5.59 13.42
CA ILE A 54 0.86 -5.07 12.05
C ILE A 54 1.58 -3.72 12.06
N MET A 55 2.59 -3.57 11.21
CA MET A 55 3.40 -2.35 11.13
C MET A 55 2.86 -1.43 10.03
N PHE A 56 2.61 -0.16 10.34
CA PHE A 56 2.24 0.82 9.32
C PHE A 56 3.48 1.50 8.75
N LEU A 57 3.64 1.43 7.42
CA LEU A 57 4.71 2.08 6.68
C LEU A 57 4.14 3.28 5.92
N LYS A 58 4.57 4.48 6.30
CA LYS A 58 4.21 5.68 5.56
C LYS A 58 5.10 5.78 4.31
N ILE A 59 4.48 5.72 3.14
CA ILE A 59 5.18 5.84 1.86
C ILE A 59 4.60 6.98 1.04
N LYS A 60 5.47 7.69 0.32
CA LYS A 60 5.03 8.73 -0.62
C LYS A 60 4.65 8.15 -1.97
N SER A 61 5.25 7.03 -2.35
CA SER A 61 5.05 6.37 -3.64
C SER A 61 5.39 4.89 -3.51
N LEU A 62 4.81 4.08 -4.39
CA LEU A 62 5.09 2.64 -4.44
C LEU A 62 6.56 2.34 -4.80
N ASP A 63 7.25 3.26 -5.48
CA ASP A 63 8.69 3.16 -5.74
C ASP A 63 9.52 3.00 -4.44
N GLU A 64 9.09 3.59 -3.33
CA GLU A 64 9.79 3.46 -2.04
C GLU A 64 9.73 2.03 -1.49
N LEU A 65 8.67 1.27 -1.84
CA LEU A 65 8.55 -0.13 -1.45
C LEU A 65 9.54 -1.02 -2.22
N LYS A 66 9.80 -0.69 -3.49
CA LYS A 66 10.83 -1.34 -4.30
C LYS A 66 12.23 -1.04 -3.77
N ASP A 67 12.48 0.20 -3.37
CA ASP A 67 13.77 0.62 -2.80
C ASP A 67 14.06 -0.09 -1.47
N LEU A 68 13.00 -0.32 -0.67
CA LEU A 68 13.06 -1.08 0.58
C LEU A 68 13.14 -2.61 0.38
N ASN A 69 13.22 -3.10 -0.87
CA ASN A 69 13.26 -4.53 -1.20
C ASN A 69 12.07 -5.32 -0.63
N ILE A 70 10.93 -4.64 -0.49
CA ILE A 70 9.69 -5.23 -0.02
C ILE A 70 9.01 -5.83 -1.25
N ASP A 71 9.00 -7.16 -1.34
CA ASP A 71 8.35 -7.88 -2.43
C ASP A 71 6.83 -7.74 -2.30
N ILE A 72 6.23 -6.93 -3.17
CA ILE A 72 4.78 -6.73 -3.18
C ILE A 72 4.26 -7.16 -4.54
N ASN A 73 3.45 -8.20 -4.51
CA ASN A 73 2.76 -8.74 -5.67
C ASN A 73 1.61 -7.79 -6.06
N VAL A 74 1.96 -6.73 -6.78
CA VAL A 74 0.99 -5.78 -7.34
C VAL A 74 0.40 -6.35 -8.64
N PRO A 75 -0.92 -6.21 -8.87
CA PRO A 75 -1.55 -6.81 -10.03
C PRO A 75 -1.02 -6.23 -11.33
N LYS A 76 -0.83 -7.11 -12.33
CA LYS A 76 -0.27 -6.76 -13.66
C LYS A 76 -1.00 -5.62 -14.37
N GLU A 77 -2.26 -5.34 -13.99
CA GLU A 77 -3.05 -4.20 -14.46
C GLU A 77 -2.39 -2.84 -14.21
N TRP A 78 -1.56 -2.72 -13.17
CA TRP A 78 -0.78 -1.52 -12.88
C TRP A 78 0.42 -1.33 -13.81
N GLN A 79 1.05 -2.39 -14.29
CA GLN A 79 2.16 -2.27 -15.24
C GLN A 79 1.70 -1.72 -16.60
N LYS A 80 0.44 -1.98 -16.99
CA LYS A 80 -0.09 -1.60 -18.31
C LYS A 80 -0.65 -0.17 -18.40
N ARG A 81 -1.08 0.47 -17.30
CA ARG A 81 -1.71 1.81 -17.32
C ARG A 81 -0.77 3.00 -17.13
N GLY A 82 0.54 2.78 -17.26
CA GLY A 82 1.52 3.87 -17.34
C GLY A 82 2.21 4.15 -16.01
N TRP A 83 3.13 3.26 -15.63
CA TRP A 83 4.29 3.59 -14.81
C TRP A 83 5.27 4.43 -15.65
N LYS A 84 4.83 5.62 -16.07
CA LYS A 84 5.69 6.68 -16.60
C LYS A 84 5.43 7.92 -15.76
N CYS A 85 5.74 7.84 -14.47
CA CYS A 85 6.06 9.06 -13.73
C CYS A 85 7.35 9.60 -14.35
N GLY A 86 7.20 10.70 -15.11
CA GLY A 86 8.20 11.55 -15.73
C GLY A 86 9.63 11.00 -15.89
N LYS A 87 9.95 10.46 -17.07
CA LYS A 87 11.32 10.64 -17.59
C LYS A 87 11.51 12.13 -17.86
N LYS A 88 12.17 12.78 -16.91
CA LYS A 88 12.91 14.03 -17.05
C LYS A 88 13.80 13.92 -18.30
N GLY A 89 13.46 14.64 -19.36
CA GLY A 89 14.35 14.95 -20.50
C GLY A 89 14.42 16.47 -20.56
N PHE A 90 15.50 17.02 -20.00
CA PHE A 90 16.61 17.67 -20.70
C PHE A 90 16.21 19.04 -21.25
#